data_AF-A0A920WA31-F1
#
_entry.id   AF-A0A920WA31-F1
#
_cell.length_a   1.000
_cell.length_b   1.000
_cell.length_c   1.000
_cell.angle_alpha   90.00
_cell.angle_beta   90.00
_cell.angle_gamma   90.00
#
_symmetry.space_group_name_H-M   'P 1'
#
loop_
_entity.id
_entity.type
_entity.pdbx_description
1 polymer ?
#
loop_
_entity_poly.entity_id
_entity_poly.type
_entity_poly.pdbx_seq_one_letter_code
_entity_poly.pdbx_strand_id
1 'polypeptide(L)' 'MEGDILDLDTVLSGVRECGWVFHCAAAYKFWTKDPCDIYKTNVNGTDNVLGASNIAGVFKKSFTLVRSAP' A
#
# COMPACT_ATOMS: atom_id res chain seq x y z
N MET A 1 -10.54 -0.69 12.08
CA MET A 1 -9.13 -1.00 12.36
C MET A 1 -8.32 0.19 11.92
N GLU A 2 -7.38 0.63 12.74
CA GLU A 2 -6.44 1.70 12.39
C GLU A 2 -5.17 1.06 11.83
N GLY A 3 -4.51 1.71 10.87
CA GLY A 3 -3.31 1.19 10.21
C GLY A 3 -2.74 2.19 9.21
N ASP A 4 -1.47 1.98 8.85
CA ASP A 4 -0.72 2.80 7.90
C ASP A 4 -0.08 1.87 6.86
N ILE A 5 -0.21 2.19 5.58
CA ILE A 5 0.41 1.42 4.51
C ILE A 5 1.95 1.44 4.57
N LEU A 6 2.53 2.39 5.30
CA LEU A 6 3.97 2.44 5.58
C LEU A 6 4.41 1.49 6.70
N ASP A 7 3.47 0.99 7.51
CA ASP A 7 3.70 -0.01 8.56
C ASP A 7 3.24 -1.39 8.08
N LEU A 8 4.21 -2.21 7.68
CA LEU A 8 3.96 -3.53 7.12
C LEU A 8 3.18 -4.46 8.07
N ASP A 9 3.36 -4.36 9.39
CA ASP A 9 2.67 -5.24 10.34
C ASP A 9 1.17 -4.93 10.39
N THR A 10 0.82 -3.64 10.33
CA THR A 10 -0.59 -3.23 10.26
C THR A 10 -1.23 -3.65 8.94
N VAL A 11 -0.48 -3.58 7.84
CA VAL A 11 -0.93 -4.06 6.53
C VAL A 11 -1.15 -5.57 6.57
N LEU A 12 -0.18 -6.36 7.03
CA LEU A 12 -0.29 -7.82 7.16
C LEU A 12 -1.51 -8.24 7.98
N SER A 13 -1.74 -7.57 9.10
CA SER A 13 -2.92 -7.83 9.92
C SER A 13 -4.22 -7.47 9.21
N GLY A 14 -4.22 -6.40 8.39
CA GLY A 14 -5.39 -5.94 7.64
C GLY A 14 -5.74 -6.84 6.46
N VAL A 15 -4.75 -7.43 5.77
CA VAL A 15 -5.00 -8.34 4.64
C VAL A 15 -5.27 -9.78 5.06
N ARG A 16 -4.96 -10.15 6.31
CA ARG A 16 -5.21 -11.49 6.82
C ARG A 16 -6.69 -11.84 6.67
N GLU A 17 -6.96 -13.01 6.11
CA GLU A 17 -8.31 -13.55 5.87
C GLU A 17 -9.19 -12.76 4.87
N CYS A 18 -8.61 -11.79 4.15
CA CYS A 18 -9.32 -11.12 3.06
C CYS A 18 -9.51 -12.04 1.84
N GLY A 19 -10.64 -11.91 1.13
CA GLY A 19 -10.86 -12.60 -0.16
C GLY A 19 -10.33 -11.81 -1.36
N TRP A 20 -10.25 -10.49 -1.23
CA TRP A 20 -9.85 -9.50 -2.24
C TRP A 20 -9.23 -8.28 -1.55
N VAL A 21 -8.35 -7.57 -2.25
CA VAL A 21 -7.69 -6.36 -1.73
C VAL A 21 -7.84 -5.23 -2.75
N PHE A 22 -8.30 -4.08 -2.28
CA PHE A 22 -8.37 -2.86 -3.08
C PHE A 22 -7.52 -1.79 -2.41
N HIS A 23 -6.36 -1.50 -2.99
CA HIS A 23 -5.44 -0.48 -2.49
C HIS A 23 -5.73 0.88 -3.13
N CYS A 24 -6.37 1.74 -2.35
CA CYS A 24 -6.78 3.10 -2.75
C CYS A 24 -5.99 4.20 -2.03
N ALA A 25 -5.11 3.85 -1.10
CA ALA A 25 -4.38 4.83 -0.29
C ALA A 25 -3.24 5.45 -1.11
N ALA A 26 -3.22 6.79 -1.15
CA ALA A 26 -2.21 7.57 -1.85
C ALA A 26 -2.13 9.00 -1.29
N ALA A 27 -0.92 9.56 -1.33
CA ALA A 27 -0.68 10.98 -1.12
C ALA A 27 -0.83 11.74 -2.44
N TYR A 28 -1.76 12.71 -2.46
CA TYR A 28 -1.95 13.66 -3.55
C TYR A 28 -1.67 15.08 -3.03
N LYS A 29 -0.39 15.43 -2.91
CA LYS A 29 0.02 16.77 -2.45
C LYS A 29 0.68 17.53 -3.60
N PHE A 30 -0.02 18.53 -4.14
CA PHE A 30 0.51 19.41 -5.21
C PHE A 30 1.68 20.31 -4.74
N TRP A 31 1.80 20.54 -3.43
CA TRP A 31 2.81 21.42 -2.81
C TRP A 31 3.44 20.77 -1.58
N THR A 32 4.00 19.57 -1.75
CA THR A 32 4.75 18.94 -0.66
C THR A 32 6.10 19.63 -0.45
N LYS A 33 6.49 19.84 0.80
CA LYS A 33 7.82 20.38 1.14
C LYS A 33 8.93 19.38 0.80
N ASP A 34 8.64 18.10 0.91
CA ASP A 34 9.54 17.00 0.56
C ASP A 34 8.86 16.07 -0.46
N PRO A 35 9.33 16.03 -1.72
CA PRO A 35 8.87 15.08 -2.74
C PRO A 35 9.02 13.61 -2.32
N CYS A 36 9.96 13.30 -1.43
CA CYS A 36 10.16 11.95 -0.92
C CYS A 36 8.96 11.43 -0.12
N ASP A 37 8.16 12.31 0.46
CA ASP A 37 6.97 11.88 1.22
C ASP A 37 5.91 11.25 0.30
N ILE A 38 5.74 11.81 -0.90
CA ILE A 38 4.83 11.23 -1.90
C ILE A 38 5.39 9.89 -2.36
N TYR A 39 6.71 9.79 -2.58
CA TYR A 39 7.34 8.53 -2.96
C TYR A 39 7.16 7.45 -1.88
N LYS A 40 7.45 7.76 -0.61
CA LYS A 40 7.26 6.83 0.51
C LYS A 40 5.84 6.27 0.52
N THR A 41 4.83 7.15 0.53
CA THR A 41 3.44 6.70 0.60
C THR A 41 3.02 5.93 -0.64
N ASN A 42 3.28 6.46 -1.84
CA ASN A 42 2.70 5.92 -3.08
C ASN A 42 3.51 4.76 -3.66
N VAL A 43 4.81 4.68 -3.38
CA VAL A 43 5.70 3.60 -3.86
C VAL A 43 5.92 2.58 -2.74
N ASN A 44 6.58 2.97 -1.65
CA ASN A 44 6.90 2.01 -0.58
C ASN A 44 5.63 1.46 0.09
N GLY A 45 4.63 2.31 0.32
CA GLY A 45 3.35 1.87 0.88
C GLY A 45 2.61 0.88 -0.04
N THR A 46 2.70 1.09 -1.35
CA THR A 46 2.16 0.13 -2.32
C THR A 46 2.94 -1.19 -2.28
N ASP A 47 4.27 -1.15 -2.24
CA ASP A 47 5.09 -2.36 -2.20
C ASP A 47 4.78 -3.19 -0.93
N ASN A 48 4.50 -2.53 0.20
CA ASN A 48 4.03 -3.19 1.41
C ASN A 48 2.68 -3.90 1.19
N VAL A 49 1.69 -3.23 0.60
CA VAL A 49 0.36 -3.81 0.35
C VAL A 49 0.43 -4.98 -0.63
N LEU A 50 1.22 -4.85 -1.69
CA LEU A 50 1.45 -5.93 -2.66
C LEU A 50 2.19 -7.11 -2.02
N GLY A 51 3.23 -6.84 -1.22
CA GLY A 51 3.99 -7.86 -0.51
C GLY A 51 3.13 -8.62 0.50
N ALA A 52 2.35 -7.92 1.31
CA ALA A 52 1.43 -8.51 2.27
C ALA A 52 0.32 -9.31 1.57
N SER A 53 -0.21 -8.82 0.45
CA SER A 53 -1.19 -9.56 -0.36
C SER A 53 -0.61 -10.85 -0.95
N ASN A 54 0.68 -10.87 -1.29
CA ASN A 54 1.39 -12.07 -1.72
C ASN A 54 1.56 -13.07 -0.58
N ILE A 55 1.97 -12.62 0.61
CA ILE A 55 2.10 -13.46 1.82
C ILE A 55 0.75 -14.08 2.20
N ALA A 56 -0.33 -13.31 2.12
CA ALA A 56 -1.68 -13.77 2.44
C ALA A 56 -2.33 -14.63 1.32
N GLY A 57 -1.67 -14.82 0.17
CA GLY A 57 -2.17 -15.65 -0.93
C GLY A 57 -3.29 -15.00 -1.78
N VAL A 58 -3.47 -13.69 -1.68
CA VAL A 58 -4.55 -12.92 -2.34
C VAL A 58 -4.05 -12.00 -3.46
N PHE A 59 -2.76 -12.06 -3.81
CA PHE A 59 -2.13 -11.18 -4.79
C PHE A 59 -2.84 -11.14 -6.14
N LYS A 60 -3.26 -12.29 -6.69
CA LYS A 60 -4.01 -12.36 -7.96
C LYS A 60 -5.40 -11.70 -7.90
N LYS A 61 -5.89 -11.43 -6.69
CA LYS A 61 -7.16 -10.78 -6.37
C LYS A 61 -6.94 -9.40 -5.74
N SER A 62 -5.77 -8.81 -5.98
CA SER A 62 -5.39 -7.50 -5.46
C SER A 62 -5.38 -6.50 -6.59
N PHE A 63 -6.11 -5.39 -6.41
CA PHE A 63 -6.13 -4.26 -7.32
C PHE A 63 -5.46 -3.08 -6.63
N THR A 64 -4.60 -2.36 -7.38
CA THR A 64 -3.78 -1.28 -6.86
C THR A 64 -3.82 -0.11 -7.81
N LEU A 65 -4.08 1.09 -7.28
CA LEU A 65 -4.21 2.32 -8.07
C LEU A 65 -2.91 3.14 -8.15
N VAL A 66 -1.87 2.78 -7.38
CA VAL A 66 -0.60 3.49 -7.31
C VAL A 66 0.56 2.55 -7.50
N ARG A 67 1.50 2.94 -8.36
CA ARG A 67 2.88 2.47 -8.62
C ARG A 67 3.19 3.11 -9.98
N SER A 68 4.19 3.97 -10.16
CA SER A 68 5.61 3.65 -10.11
C SER A 68 6.42 4.95 -9.96
N ALA A 69 7.66 4.83 -9.51
CA ALA A 69 8.76 5.73 -9.87
C ALA A 69 9.99 4.83 -10.15
N PRO A 70 10.95 5.26 -11.01
CA PRO A 70 11.79 4.40 -11.84
C PRO A 70 12.41 3.17 -11.19
#